data_AF-A0A355GVN2-F1
#
_entry.id   AF-A0A355GVN2-F1
#
_cell.length_a   1.000
_cell.length_b   1.000
_cell.length_c   1.000
_cell.angle_alpha   90.00
_cell.angle_beta   90.00
_cell.angle_gamma   90.00
#
_symmetry.space_group_name_H-M   'P 1'
#
loop_
_entity.id
_entity.type
_entity.pdbx_description
1 polymer ?
#
loop_
_entity_poly.entity_id
_entity_poly.type
_entity_poly.pdbx_seq_one_letter_code
_entity_poly.pdbx_strand_id
1 'polypeptide(L)' 'MTNTSLKGHQKKPKAQVKVPEARTMALQILLQIEKNEAYANIALDAAFQKWPASKQERAFCTELVYGTV' A
#
# COMPACT_ATOMS: atom_id res chain seq x y z
N MET A 1 16.64 -52.60 11.57
CA MET A 1 16.25 -51.94 12.84
C MET A 1 16.56 -50.45 12.71
N THR A 2 15.50 -49.62 12.78
CA THR A 2 15.40 -48.18 13.18
C THR A 2 16.44 -47.17 12.63
N ASN A 3 16.14 -46.34 11.63
CA ASN A 3 15.42 -45.04 11.68
C ASN A 3 16.05 -44.01 12.63
N THR A 4 16.50 -42.85 12.13
CA THR A 4 16.29 -41.53 12.76
C THR A 4 16.51 -40.43 11.70
N SER A 5 15.47 -40.16 10.90
CA SER A 5 15.39 -38.92 10.11
C SER A 5 15.13 -37.76 11.08
N LEU A 6 16.14 -36.90 11.28
CA LEU A 6 16.01 -35.66 12.03
C LEU A 6 15.08 -34.73 11.25
N LYS A 7 13.82 -34.64 11.70
CA LYS A 7 12.82 -33.70 11.17
C LYS A 7 13.38 -32.28 11.26
N GLY A 8 13.66 -31.70 10.10
CA GLY A 8 13.95 -30.28 9.99
C GLY A 8 12.82 -29.46 10.59
N HIS A 9 13.18 -28.43 11.35
CA HIS A 9 12.24 -27.41 11.80
C HIS A 9 11.72 -26.68 10.55
N GLN A 10 10.58 -27.12 10.03
CA GLN A 10 9.90 -26.43 8.94
C GLN A 10 9.46 -25.06 9.46
N LYS A 11 10.21 -24.01 9.11
CA LYS A 11 9.79 -22.62 9.32
C LYS A 11 8.49 -22.41 8.53
N LYS A 12 7.36 -22.28 9.24
CA LYS A 12 6.07 -21.93 8.62
C LYS A 12 6.25 -20.63 7.81
N PRO A 13 5.81 -20.56 6.54
CA PRO A 13 5.92 -19.34 5.75
C PRO A 13 5.11 -18.24 6.44
N LYS A 14 5.74 -17.10 6.75
CA LYS A 14 5.04 -15.92 7.23
C LYS A 14 4.07 -15.48 6.12
N ALA A 15 2.78 -15.35 6.43
CA ALA A 15 1.79 -14.87 5.48
C ALA A 15 2.25 -13.50 4.93
N GLN A 16 2.47 -13.41 3.62
CA GLN A 16 2.81 -12.14 2.97
C GLN A 16 1.59 -11.23 3.09
N VAL A 17 1.70 -10.20 3.91
CA VAL A 17 0.68 -9.16 4.02
C VAL A 17 0.69 -8.38 2.70
N LYS A 18 -0.29 -8.64 1.83
CA LYS A 18 -0.49 -7.84 0.63
C LYS A 18 -0.95 -6.45 1.07
N VAL A 19 -0.05 -5.46 1.00
CA VAL A 19 -0.41 -4.06 1.24
C VAL A 19 -1.41 -3.65 0.14
N PRO A 20 -2.63 -3.19 0.48
CA PRO A 20 -3.58 -2.70 -0.50
C PRO A 20 -3.03 -1.51 -1.26
N GLU A 21 -3.29 -1.46 -2.56
CA GLU A 21 -2.74 -0.44 -3.45
C GLU A 21 -3.13 0.97 -3.04
N ALA A 22 -4.36 1.17 -2.54
CA ALA A 22 -4.82 2.48 -2.05
C ALA A 22 -3.97 3.05 -0.90
N ARG A 23 -3.50 2.21 0.03
CA ARG A 23 -2.65 2.69 1.15
C ARG A 23 -1.27 3.10 0.66
N THR A 24 -0.70 2.31 -0.25
CA THR A 24 0.57 2.63 -0.89
C THR A 24 0.47 3.91 -1.72
N MET A 25 -0.62 4.07 -2.47
CA MET A 25 -0.86 5.26 -3.29
C MET A 25 -1.04 6.51 -2.43
N ALA A 26 -1.82 6.43 -1.35
CA ALA A 26 -1.97 7.54 -0.40
C ALA A 26 -0.61 7.99 0.17
N LEU A 27 0.25 7.04 0.58
CA LEU A 27 1.59 7.36 1.06
C LEU A 27 2.43 8.06 -0.01
N GLN A 28 2.38 7.60 -1.26
CA GLN A 28 3.10 8.23 -2.36
C GLN A 28 2.62 9.66 -2.61
N ILE A 29 1.31 9.89 -2.59
CA ILE A 29 0.71 11.22 -2.76
C ILE A 29 1.13 12.14 -1.60
N LEU A 30 1.02 11.69 -0.36
CA LEU A 30 1.45 12.45 0.82
C LEU A 30 2.92 12.84 0.76
N LEU A 31 3.79 11.93 0.29
CA LEU A 31 5.21 12.24 0.07
C LEU A 31 5.43 13.28 -1.04
N GLN A 32 4.58 13.34 -2.06
CA GLN A 32 4.66 14.38 -3.10
C GLN A 32 4.15 15.74 -2.59
N ILE A 33 3.09 15.74 -1.77
CA ILE A 33 2.59 16.95 -1.11
C ILE A 33 3.68 17.54 -0.22
N GLU A 34 4.26 16.72 0.65
CA GLU A 34 5.31 17.15 1.58
C GLU A 34 6.56 17.67 0.85
N LYS A 35 7.01 16.96 -0.19
CA LYS A 35 8.27 17.31 -0.87
C LYS A 35 8.16 18.51 -1.81
N ASN A 36 6.99 18.71 -2.41
CA ASN A 36 6.80 19.70 -3.48
C ASN A 36 5.81 20.80 -3.09
N GLU A 37 5.35 20.84 -1.83
CA GLU A 37 4.28 21.73 -1.37
C GLU A 37 3.03 21.71 -2.27
N ALA A 38 2.75 20.54 -2.85
CA ALA A 38 1.67 20.39 -3.82
C ALA A 38 0.31 20.36 -3.12
N TYR A 39 -0.69 21.08 -3.65
CA TYR A 39 -2.05 20.97 -3.14
C TYR A 39 -2.59 19.54 -3.29
N ALA A 40 -3.28 19.06 -2.25
CA ALA A 40 -3.74 17.67 -2.16
C ALA A 40 -4.64 17.26 -3.34
N ASN A 41 -5.55 18.13 -3.76
CA ASN A 41 -6.42 17.90 -4.92
C ASN A 41 -5.64 17.72 -6.23
N ILE A 42 -4.61 18.54 -6.47
CA ILE A 42 -3.77 18.46 -7.67
C ILE A 42 -2.95 17.16 -7.66
N ALA A 43 -2.39 16.79 -6.50
CA ALA A 43 -1.61 15.57 -6.35
C ALA A 43 -2.47 14.30 -6.52
N LEU A 44 -3.69 14.30 -5.97
CA LEU A 44 -4.68 13.24 -6.15
C LEU A 44 -5.06 13.08 -7.63
N ASP A 45 -5.42 14.17 -8.30
CA ASP A 45 -5.78 14.14 -9.72
C ASP A 45 -4.63 13.57 -10.56
N ALA A 46 -3.41 14.06 -10.36
CA ALA A 46 -2.23 13.57 -11.07
C ALA A 46 -1.96 12.07 -10.85
N ALA A 47 -2.16 11.57 -9.63
CA ALA A 47 -2.03 10.15 -9.31
C ALA A 47 -3.14 9.31 -9.95
N PHE A 48 -4.39 9.78 -9.88
CA PHE A 48 -5.57 9.10 -10.43
C PHE A 48 -5.61 9.07 -11.95
N GLN A 49 -4.89 9.95 -12.65
CA GLN A 49 -4.69 9.81 -14.09
C GLN A 49 -3.81 8.60 -14.45
N LYS A 50 -2.91 8.18 -13.55
CA LYS A 50 -1.91 7.12 -13.82
C LYS A 50 -2.24 5.79 -13.16
N TRP A 51 -3.07 5.80 -12.11
CA TRP A 51 -3.44 4.62 -11.35
C TRP A 51 -4.86 4.15 -11.70
N PRO A 52 -5.01 3.06 -12.47
CA PRO A 52 -6.31 2.48 -12.80
C PRO A 52 -6.88 1.74 -11.58
N ALA A 53 -7.50 2.49 -10.68
CA ALA A 53 -8.16 1.97 -9.48
C ALA A 53 -9.69 2.03 -9.60
N SER A 54 -10.34 1.13 -8.87
CA SER A 54 -11.80 1.18 -8.70
C SER A 54 -12.25 2.48 -8.02
N LYS A 55 -13.53 2.84 -8.19
CA LYS A 55 -14.12 4.01 -7.51
C LYS A 55 -13.95 3.92 -5.98
N GLN A 56 -14.11 2.73 -5.40
CA GLN A 56 -13.98 2.50 -3.97
C GLN A 56 -12.55 2.70 -3.48
N GLU A 57 -11.55 2.22 -4.23
CA GLU A 57 -10.14 2.42 -3.89
C GLU A 57 -9.71 3.89 -4.01
N ARG A 58 -10.19 4.59 -5.04
CA ARG A 58 -9.95 6.05 -5.18
C ARG A 58 -10.58 6.83 -4.03
N ALA A 59 -11.82 6.51 -3.66
CA ALA A 59 -12.48 7.12 -2.52
C ALA A 59 -11.69 6.87 -1.22
N PHE A 60 -11.30 5.62 -0.97
CA PHE A 60 -10.52 5.29 0.22
C PHE A 60 -9.14 5.99 0.24
N CYS A 61 -8.44 6.04 -0.89
CA CYS A 61 -7.19 6.80 -1.02
C CYS A 61 -7.39 8.30 -0.75
N THR A 62 -8.49 8.87 -1.22
CA THR A 62 -8.85 10.29 -1.02
C THR A 62 -9.04 10.60 0.46
N GLU A 63 -9.81 9.78 1.18
CA GLU A 63 -10.02 9.92 2.62
C GLU A 63 -8.72 9.80 3.42
N LEU A 64 -7.82 8.89 3.03
CA LEU A 64 -6.52 8.76 3.68
C LEU A 64 -5.65 10.01 3.49
N VAL A 65 -5.64 10.59 2.29
CA VAL A 65 -4.85 11.80 2.01
C VAL A 65 -5.42 12.99 2.76
N TYR A 66 -6.71 13.29 2.60
CA TYR A 66 -7.34 14.44 3.27
C TYR A 66 -7.47 14.29 4.79
N GLY A 67 -7.55 13.07 5.31
CA GLY A 67 -7.53 12.83 6.75
C GLY A 67 -6.15 13.00 7.40
N THR A 68 -5.10 13.21 6.60
CA THR A 68 -3.72 13.34 7.09
C THR A 68 -3.17 14.77 6.96
N VAL A 69 -3.55 15.50 5.90
CA VAL A 69 -3.08 16.88 5.64
C VAL A 69 -3.94 17.95 6.29
#